data_AF-A0A9P7J0G0-F1
#
_entry.id   AF-A0A9P7J0G0-F1
#
_cell.length_a   1.000
_cell.length_b   1.000
_cell.length_c   1.000
_cell.angle_alpha   90.00
_cell.angle_beta   90.00
_cell.angle_gamma   90.00
#
_symmetry.space_group_name_H-M   'P 1'
#
loop_
_entity.id
_entity.type
_entity.pdbx_description
1 polymer ?
#
loop_
_entity_poly.entity_id
_entity_poly.type
_entity_poly.pdbx_seq_one_letter_code
_entity_poly.pdbx_strand_id
1 'polypeptide(L)'
;MHHITHHLKDQSNLKPYYSAATQHEFLTAAGTLSLSPGRLALWLCQDRIYAAHAYPRFIGLLISKIPFDGPAVEEELNRETLALLTICLEGIIREVAFFEGVAKEWSLDINGWMERKAREITQLKWQG
;
A
#
# COMPACT_ATOMS: atom_id res chain seq x y z
N MET A 1 7.34 30.23 0.86
CA MET A 1 6.48 29.46 -0.06
C MET A 1 6.20 28.13 0.62
N HIS A 2 4.96 27.85 1.06
CA HIS A 2 4.65 26.53 1.63
C HIS A 2 4.53 25.53 0.47
N HIS A 3 5.34 24.46 0.49
CA HIS A 3 5.30 23.42 -0.54
C HIS A 3 3.92 22.74 -0.55
N ILE A 4 3.44 22.35 -1.73
CA ILE A 4 2.06 21.86 -1.90
C ILE A 4 1.73 20.66 -1.01
N THR A 5 2.71 19.80 -0.73
CA THR A 5 2.55 18.63 0.16
C THR A 5 2.31 19.03 1.62
N HIS A 6 2.97 20.08 2.10
CA HIS A 6 2.72 20.62 3.44
C HIS A 6 1.32 21.23 3.52
N HIS A 7 0.93 21.99 2.49
CA HIS A 7 -0.41 22.56 2.43
C HIS A 7 -1.48 21.47 2.49
N LEU A 8 -1.38 20.42 1.68
CA LEU A 8 -2.33 19.29 1.68
C LEU A 8 -2.42 18.59 3.03
N LYS A 9 -1.28 18.39 3.71
CA LYS A 9 -1.24 17.78 5.04
C LYS A 9 -1.96 18.63 6.10
N ASP A 10 -1.79 19.94 6.04
CA ASP A 10 -2.31 20.86 7.05
C ASP A 10 -3.77 21.28 6.82
N GLN A 11 -4.38 20.82 5.72
CA GLN A 11 -5.80 21.05 5.44
C GLN A 11 -6.68 20.44 6.55
N SER A 12 -7.52 21.28 7.15
CA SER A 12 -8.33 20.93 8.33
C SER A 12 -9.32 19.79 8.08
N ASN A 13 -9.86 19.69 6.86
CA ASN A 13 -10.74 18.60 6.46
C ASN A 13 -10.00 17.27 6.25
N LEU A 14 -8.69 17.29 5.98
CA LEU A 14 -7.87 16.08 5.77
C LEU A 14 -7.17 15.61 7.04
N LYS A 15 -6.93 16.53 7.99
CA LYS A 15 -6.22 16.25 9.25
C LYS A 15 -6.77 15.05 10.04
N PRO A 16 -8.10 14.87 10.23
CA PRO A 16 -8.62 13.69 10.94
C PRO A 16 -8.32 12.37 10.21
N TYR A 17 -8.44 12.36 8.88
CA TYR A 17 -8.15 11.17 8.06
C TYR A 17 -6.67 10.83 8.07
N TYR A 18 -5.81 11.84 7.99
CA TYR A 18 -4.36 11.65 8.10
C TYR A 18 -3.98 11.04 9.46
N SER A 19 -4.52 11.57 10.56
CA SER A 19 -4.32 11.00 11.90
C SER A 19 -4.84 9.57 11.99
N ALA A 20 -6.06 9.29 11.51
CA ALA A 20 -6.63 7.95 11.53
C ALA A 20 -5.78 6.94 10.74
N ALA A 21 -5.23 7.34 9.59
CA ALA A 21 -4.39 6.48 8.75
C ALA A 21 -3.00 6.22 9.36
N THR A 22 -2.43 7.21 10.06
CA THR A 22 -1.04 7.14 10.57
C THR A 22 -0.92 6.77 12.04
N GLN A 23 -2.02 6.80 12.79
CA GLN A 23 -2.09 6.49 14.22
C GLN A 23 -3.13 5.40 14.52
N HIS A 24 -3.42 4.56 13.53
CA HIS A 24 -4.36 3.46 13.68
C HIS A 24 -3.91 2.48 14.77
N GLU A 25 -4.85 1.91 15.54
CA GLU A 25 -4.56 0.99 16.65
C GLU A 25 -3.68 -0.20 16.26
N PHE A 26 -3.79 -0.65 15.01
CA PHE A 26 -2.92 -1.68 14.44
C PHE A 26 -1.43 -1.29 14.53
N LEU A 27 -1.09 -0.04 14.17
CA LEU A 27 0.29 0.46 14.19
C LEU A 27 0.83 0.53 15.62
N THR A 28 -0.01 0.97 16.57
CA THR A 28 0.34 0.95 18.00
C THR A 28 0.60 -0.47 18.48
N ALA A 29 -0.30 -1.41 18.19
CA ALA A 29 -0.14 -2.81 18.59
C ALA A 29 1.10 -3.47 17.95
N ALA A 30 1.39 -3.15 16.69
CA ALA A 30 2.62 -3.59 16.01
C ALA A 30 3.87 -3.05 16.73
N GLY A 31 3.88 -1.75 17.03
CA GLY A 31 5.01 -1.09 17.71
C GLY A 31 5.22 -1.58 19.15
N THR A 32 4.17 -2.00 19.85
CA THR A 32 4.26 -2.56 21.21
C THR A 32 4.38 -4.09 21.23
N LEU A 33 4.53 -4.75 20.07
CA LEU A 33 4.63 -6.20 19.95
C LEU A 33 3.45 -6.96 20.57
N SER A 34 2.25 -6.38 20.54
CA SER A 34 1.03 -6.96 21.15
C SER A 34 0.06 -7.55 20.11
N LEU A 35 0.42 -7.53 18.82
CA LEU A 35 -0.38 -8.14 17.77
C LEU A 35 -0.43 -9.66 17.90
N SER A 36 -1.64 -10.22 17.81
CA SER A 36 -1.79 -11.67 17.64
C SER A 36 -1.31 -12.09 16.23
N PRO A 37 -0.76 -13.31 16.08
CA PRO A 37 -0.34 -13.83 14.78
C PRO A 37 -1.47 -13.81 13.73
N GLY A 38 -2.71 -14.07 14.13
CA GLY A 38 -3.87 -14.03 13.24
C GLY A 38 -4.19 -12.63 12.72
N ARG A 39 -4.05 -11.59 13.55
CA ARG A 39 -4.29 -10.19 13.15
C ARG A 39 -3.15 -9.68 12.26
N LEU A 40 -1.91 -10.07 12.54
CA LEU A 40 -0.78 -9.80 11.67
C LEU A 40 -0.95 -10.48 10.31
N ALA A 41 -1.29 -11.76 10.28
CA ALA A 41 -1.54 -12.49 9.02
C ALA A 41 -2.65 -11.84 8.19
N LEU A 42 -3.75 -11.42 8.81
CA LEU A 42 -4.85 -10.73 8.12
C LEU A 42 -4.37 -9.43 7.47
N TRP A 43 -3.59 -8.63 8.20
CA TRP A 43 -3.05 -7.39 7.67
C TRP A 43 -2.08 -7.64 6.50
N LEU A 44 -1.16 -8.61 6.65
CA LEU A 44 -0.21 -9.00 5.60
C LEU A 44 -0.92 -9.52 4.33
N CYS A 45 -2.01 -10.28 4.47
CA CYS A 45 -2.83 -10.70 3.33
C CYS A 45 -3.31 -9.49 2.53
N GLN A 46 -3.86 -8.50 3.25
CA GLN A 46 -4.50 -7.36 2.63
C GLN A 46 -3.48 -6.44 1.96
N ASP A 47 -2.34 -6.20 2.62
CA ASP A 47 -1.27 -5.34 2.11
C ASP A 47 -0.59 -5.97 0.88
N ARG A 48 -0.35 -7.29 0.90
CA ARG A 48 0.17 -8.03 -0.26
C ARG A 48 -0.73 -7.91 -1.48
N ILE A 49 -2.06 -7.90 -1.33
CA ILE A 49 -2.97 -7.75 -2.48
C ILE A 49 -2.76 -6.39 -3.15
N TYR A 50 -2.61 -5.33 -2.37
CA TYR A 50 -2.31 -4.00 -2.91
C TYR A 50 -0.93 -3.97 -3.57
N ALA A 51 0.09 -4.52 -2.92
CA ALA A 51 1.45 -4.60 -3.46
C ALA A 51 1.52 -5.42 -4.76
N ALA A 52 0.92 -6.60 -4.81
CA ALA A 52 1.01 -7.51 -5.95
C ALA A 52 0.13 -7.09 -7.14
N HIS A 53 -1.01 -6.44 -6.89
CA HIS A 53 -2.02 -6.22 -7.94
C HIS A 53 -2.35 -4.76 -8.20
N ALA A 54 -2.47 -3.93 -7.16
CA ALA A 54 -2.93 -2.56 -7.32
C ALA A 54 -1.78 -1.62 -7.71
N TYR A 55 -0.66 -1.65 -6.98
CA TYR A 55 0.45 -0.71 -7.20
C TYR A 55 1.13 -0.86 -8.56
N PRO A 56 1.42 -2.09 -9.08
CA PRO A 56 2.04 -2.23 -10.40
C PRO A 56 1.15 -1.64 -11.50
N ARG A 57 -0.17 -1.89 -11.42
CA ARG A 57 -1.14 -1.33 -12.35
C ARG A 57 -1.20 0.20 -12.26
N PHE A 58 -1.27 0.73 -11.05
CA PHE A 58 -1.32 2.18 -10.83
C PHE A 58 -0.07 2.88 -11.36
N ILE A 59 1.13 2.38 -11.03
CA ILE A 59 2.39 2.97 -11.52
C ILE A 59 2.53 2.82 -13.02
N GLY A 60 2.15 1.67 -13.61
CA GLY A 60 2.13 1.50 -15.06
C GLY A 60 1.24 2.54 -15.76
N LEU A 61 0.10 2.87 -15.15
CA LEU A 61 -0.75 3.96 -15.65
C LEU A 61 -0.06 5.33 -15.51
N LEU A 62 0.64 5.62 -14.43
CA LEU A 62 1.41 6.87 -14.29
C LEU A 62 2.51 6.98 -15.36
N ILE A 63 3.27 5.90 -15.58
CA ILE A 63 4.29 5.82 -16.63
C ILE A 63 3.68 6.12 -18.00
N SER A 64 2.50 5.55 -18.29
CA SER A 64 1.81 5.78 -19.58
C SER A 64 1.35 7.23 -19.81
N LYS A 65 1.38 8.07 -18.77
CA LYS A 65 0.98 9.48 -18.82
C LYS A 65 2.16 10.45 -18.88
N ILE A 66 3.40 9.96 -18.84
CA ILE A 66 4.57 10.83 -18.99
C ILE A 66 4.64 11.34 -20.45
N PRO A 67 4.63 12.66 -20.68
CA PRO A 67 4.66 13.21 -22.03
C PRO A 67 6.09 13.21 -22.58
N PHE A 68 6.39 12.33 -23.55
CA PHE A 68 7.69 12.31 -24.24
C PHE A 68 7.67 13.05 -25.59
N ASP A 69 6.54 13.66 -25.94
CA ASP A 69 6.31 14.44 -27.16
C ASP A 69 6.46 15.97 -26.94
N GLY A 70 6.85 16.39 -25.73
CA GLY A 70 7.04 17.79 -25.34
C GLY A 70 8.40 18.40 -25.71
N PRO A 71 8.62 19.69 -25.40
CA PRO A 71 9.88 20.40 -25.67
C PRO A 71 11.04 19.82 -24.84
N ALA A 72 12.26 19.87 -25.39
CA ALA A 72 13.47 19.28 -24.81
C ALA A 72 13.79 19.71 -23.36
N VAL A 73 13.31 20.89 -22.93
CA VAL A 73 13.49 21.39 -21.55
C VAL A 73 12.72 20.55 -20.51
N GLU A 74 11.65 19.86 -20.91
CA GLU A 74 10.87 18.97 -20.04
C GLU A 74 11.33 17.51 -20.15
N GLU A 75 12.12 17.18 -21.17
CA GLU A 75 12.53 15.80 -21.48
C GLU A 75 13.38 15.19 -20.36
N GLU A 76 14.28 15.97 -19.75
CA GLU A 76 15.10 15.49 -18.64
C GLU A 76 14.25 15.13 -17.42
N LEU A 77 13.32 16.02 -17.03
CA LEU A 77 12.41 15.77 -15.90
C LEU A 77 11.51 14.54 -16.16
N ASN A 78 11.09 14.34 -17.40
CA ASN A 78 10.30 13.16 -17.79
C ASN A 78 11.13 11.87 -17.73
N ARG A 79 12.42 11.92 -18.10
CA ARG A 79 13.36 10.80 -17.95
C ARG A 79 13.60 10.49 -16.47
N GLU A 80 13.83 11.50 -15.64
CA GLU A 80 13.97 11.34 -14.18
C GLU A 80 12.70 10.75 -13.55
N THR A 81 11.52 11.22 -13.96
CA THR A 81 10.24 10.69 -13.49
C THR A 81 10.05 9.23 -13.87
N LEU A 82 10.37 8.86 -15.12
CA LEU A 82 10.32 7.46 -15.58
C LEU A 82 11.28 6.58 -14.80
N ALA A 83 12.51 7.05 -14.57
CA ALA A 83 13.51 6.32 -13.80
C ALA A 83 13.03 6.08 -12.36
N LEU A 84 12.47 7.10 -11.70
CA LEU A 84 11.91 6.99 -10.36
C LEU A 84 10.76 5.97 -10.29
N LEU A 85 9.79 6.06 -11.21
CA LEU A 85 8.66 5.13 -11.24
C LEU A 85 9.09 3.68 -11.53
N THR A 86 10.16 3.50 -12.31
CA THR A 86 10.77 2.18 -12.55
C THR A 86 11.38 1.62 -11.28
N ILE A 87 12.13 2.43 -10.52
CA ILE A 87 12.66 2.04 -9.20
C ILE A 87 11.53 1.67 -8.24
N CYS A 88 10.41 2.39 -8.26
CA CYS A 88 9.23 2.05 -7.46
C CYS A 88 8.66 0.67 -7.84
N LEU A 89 8.56 0.34 -9.14
CA LEU A 89 8.12 -0.99 -9.59
C LEU A 89 9.06 -2.11 -9.11
N GLU A 90 10.38 -1.91 -9.21
CA GLU A 90 11.35 -2.86 -8.67
C GLU A 90 11.21 -3.03 -7.15
N GLY A 91 10.96 -1.93 -6.44
CA GLY A 91 10.65 -1.94 -5.01
C GLY A 91 9.48 -2.84 -4.68
N ILE A 92 8.37 -2.71 -5.42
CA ILE A 92 7.18 -3.54 -5.23
C ILE A 92 7.47 -5.02 -5.49
N ILE A 93 8.24 -5.35 -6.53
CA ILE A 93 8.61 -6.75 -6.81
C ILE A 93 9.37 -7.35 -5.62
N ARG A 94 10.34 -6.61 -5.07
CA ARG A 94 11.09 -7.03 -3.87
C ARG A 94 10.18 -7.19 -2.65
N GLU A 95 9.23 -6.28 -2.46
CA GLU A 95 8.29 -6.28 -1.34
C GLU A 95 7.32 -7.48 -1.40
N VAL A 96 6.81 -7.82 -2.58
CA VAL A 96 5.98 -9.03 -2.78
C VAL A 96 6.77 -10.29 -2.46
N ALA A 97 8.02 -10.39 -2.92
CA ALA A 97 8.89 -11.52 -2.59
C ALA A 97 9.19 -11.61 -1.08
N PHE A 98 9.35 -10.47 -0.41
CA PHE A 98 9.51 -10.39 1.03
C PHE A 98 8.28 -10.94 1.78
N PHE A 99 7.06 -10.56 1.38
CA PHE A 99 5.83 -11.09 1.99
C PHE A 99 5.75 -12.62 1.90
N GLU A 100 6.10 -13.19 0.74
CA GLU A 100 6.11 -14.63 0.53
C GLU A 100 7.16 -15.33 1.39
N GLY A 101 8.34 -14.73 1.55
CA GLY A 101 9.39 -15.21 2.44
C GLY A 101 8.95 -15.23 3.91
N VAL A 102 8.41 -14.12 4.41
CA VAL A 102 7.92 -13.99 5.80
C VAL A 102 6.80 -14.98 6.08
N ALA A 103 5.84 -15.13 5.15
CA ALA A 103 4.76 -16.06 5.34
C ALA A 103 5.23 -17.51 5.43
N LYS A 104 6.24 -17.88 4.63
CA LYS A 104 6.86 -19.21 4.68
C LYS A 104 7.60 -19.44 6.00
N GLU A 105 8.40 -18.47 6.44
CA GLU A 105 9.19 -18.56 7.67
C GLU A 105 8.30 -18.72 8.91
N TRP A 106 7.20 -17.96 8.98
CA TRP A 106 6.31 -17.91 10.14
C TRP A 106 5.05 -18.77 9.98
N SER A 107 4.98 -19.60 8.94
CA SER A 107 3.80 -20.43 8.62
C SER A 107 2.48 -19.65 8.60
N LEU A 108 2.52 -18.42 8.07
CA LEU A 108 1.35 -17.56 7.95
C LEU A 108 0.60 -17.88 6.67
N ASP A 109 -0.69 -18.18 6.80
CA ASP A 109 -1.56 -18.27 5.63
C ASP A 109 -1.90 -16.86 5.12
N ILE A 110 -1.15 -16.42 4.11
CA ILE A 110 -1.33 -15.12 3.43
C ILE A 110 -2.16 -15.21 2.13
N ASN A 111 -2.57 -16.41 1.72
CA ASN A 111 -3.31 -16.65 0.47
C ASN A 111 -4.80 -16.94 0.72
N GLY A 112 -5.19 -17.31 1.95
CA GLY A 112 -6.57 -17.62 2.35
C GLY A 112 -7.53 -16.44 2.46
N TRP A 113 -7.24 -15.29 1.85
CA TRP A 113 -8.09 -14.08 1.95
C TRP A 113 -9.51 -14.29 1.40
N MET A 114 -9.66 -15.10 0.34
CA MET A 114 -10.97 -15.45 -0.23
C MET A 114 -11.87 -16.19 0.77
N GLU A 115 -11.30 -17.05 1.61
CA GLU A 115 -12.04 -17.79 2.64
C GLU A 115 -12.42 -16.91 3.85
N ARG A 116 -11.62 -15.87 4.15
CA ARG A 116 -11.86 -15.00 5.32
C ARG A 116 -12.91 -13.93 5.05
N LYS A 117 -12.95 -13.36 3.84
CA LYS A 117 -14.02 -12.44 3.41
C LYS A 117 -15.41 -13.11 3.47
N ALA A 118 -15.48 -14.40 3.15
CA ALA A 118 -16.72 -15.18 3.25
C ALA A 118 -17.18 -15.39 4.71
N ARG A 119 -16.24 -15.56 5.65
CA ARG A 119 -16.56 -15.77 7.07
C ARG A 119 -17.05 -14.48 7.74
N GLU A 120 -16.48 -13.32 7.43
CA GLU A 120 -16.95 -12.02 7.94
C GLU A 120 -18.37 -11.68 7.45
N ILE A 121 -18.68 -11.96 6.17
CA ILE A 121 -20.04 -11.79 5.62
C ILE A 121 -21.04 -12.75 6.29
N THR A 122 -20.59 -13.96 6.66
CA THR A 122 -21.46 -14.95 7.32
C THR A 122 -21.73 -14.58 8.78
N GLN A 123 -20.74 -14.06 9.52
CA GLN A 123 -20.93 -13.62 10.90
C GLN A 123 -21.84 -12.39 11.03
N LEU A 124 -21.82 -11.48 10.05
CA LEU A 124 -22.73 -10.33 9.99
C LEU A 124 -24.19 -10.70 9.68
N LYS A 125 -24.45 -11.90 9.12
CA LYS A 125 -25.81 -12.36 8.80
C LYS A 125 -26.58 -13.02 9.96
N TRP A 126 -25.94 -13.25 11.11
CA TRP A 126 -26.55 -13.90 12.29
C TRP A 126 -26.67 -12.99 13.52
N GLN A 127 -26.50 -11.67 13.34
CA GLN A 127 -26.75 -10.66 14.38
C GLN A 127 -27.87 -9.67 14.00
N GLY A 128 -28.75 -10.07 13.08
CA GLY A 128 -29.96 -9.32 12.71
C GLY A 128 -31.22 -10.07 13.11
#